data_AF-A0AAN7AE87-F1
#
_entry.id   AF-A0AAN7AE87-F1
#
_cell.length_a   1.000
_cell.length_b   1.000
_cell.length_c   1.000
_cell.angle_alpha   90.00
_cell.angle_beta   90.00
_cell.angle_gamma   90.00
#
_symmetry.space_group_name_H-M   'P 1'
#
loop_
_entity.id
_entity.type
_entity.pdbx_description
1 polymer ?
#
loop_
_entity_poly.entity_id
_entity_poly.type
_entity_poly.pdbx_seq_one_letter_code
_entity_poly.pdbx_strand_id
1 'polypeptide(L)'
;MSTRQAALSLYRRSLKLALDWSVHRNLWRGQALYIRSLFEKNRSISDPRLQRALLKETEKLLEKWKHPDPYCHPTAPGGSKYERNLPVPHLDPPPPLKF
;
A
#
# COMPACT_ATOMS: atom_id res chain seq x y z
N MET A 1 -13.74 7.53 2.12
CA MET A 1 -12.50 7.91 1.41
C MET A 1 -12.85 8.64 0.13
N SER A 2 -12.10 9.71 -0.19
CA SER A 2 -12.24 10.38 -1.50
C SER A 2 -11.85 9.43 -2.64
N THR A 3 -12.52 9.52 -3.80
CA THR A 3 -12.19 8.70 -4.99
C THR A 3 -10.73 8.87 -5.41
N ARG A 4 -10.18 10.08 -5.25
CA ARG A 4 -8.76 10.37 -5.47
C ARG A 4 -7.85 9.62 -4.51
N GLN A 5 -8.19 9.59 -3.22
CA GLN A 5 -7.41 8.84 -2.22
C GLN A 5 -7.44 7.33 -2.52
N ALA A 6 -8.59 6.81 -2.92
CA ALA A 6 -8.74 5.40 -3.31
C ALA A 6 -7.87 5.06 -4.53
N ALA A 7 -7.88 5.90 -5.57
CA ALA A 7 -7.05 5.72 -6.76
C ALA A 7 -5.55 5.77 -6.43
N LEU A 8 -5.11 6.71 -5.59
CA LEU A 8 -3.71 6.81 -5.16
C LEU A 8 -3.28 5.60 -4.32
N SER A 9 -4.15 5.12 -3.42
CA SER A 9 -3.92 3.90 -2.65
C SER A 9 -3.76 2.69 -3.56
N LEU A 10 -4.67 2.52 -4.53
CA LEU A 10 -4.61 1.45 -5.52
C LEU A 10 -3.33 1.51 -6.33
N TYR A 11 -2.95 2.69 -6.83
CA TYR A 11 -1.71 2.86 -7.58
C TYR A 11 -0.47 2.43 -6.77
N ARG A 12 -0.37 2.84 -5.50
CA ARG A 12 0.73 2.42 -4.61
C ARG A 12 0.74 0.90 -4.39
N ARG A 13 -0.43 0.30 -4.19
CA ARG A 13 -0.58 -1.16 -4.02
C ARG A 13 -0.19 -1.91 -5.29
N SER A 14 -0.58 -1.44 -6.47
CA SER A 14 -0.20 -2.04 -7.75
C SER A 14 1.30 -2.03 -7.98
N LEU A 15 1.98 -0.91 -7.68
CA LEU A 15 3.44 -0.83 -7.80
C LEU A 15 4.15 -1.74 -6.80
N LYS A 16 3.64 -1.82 -5.57
CA LYS A 16 4.18 -2.74 -4.55
C LYS A 16 4.00 -4.20 -4.99
N LEU A 17 2.80 -4.59 -5.39
CA LEU A 17 2.51 -5.97 -5.82
C LEU A 17 3.37 -6.37 -7.02
N ALA A 18 3.55 -5.47 -7.99
CA ALA A 18 4.47 -5.72 -9.10
C ALA A 18 5.91 -5.91 -8.62
N LEU A 19 6.35 -5.17 -7.59
CA LEU A 19 7.67 -5.33 -6.99
C LEU A 19 7.80 -6.65 -6.23
N ASP A 20 6.76 -7.05 -5.49
CA ASP A 20 6.74 -8.31 -4.73
C ASP A 20 6.96 -9.52 -5.66
N TRP A 21 6.42 -9.48 -6.88
CA TRP A 21 6.66 -10.51 -7.90
C TRP A 21 7.98 -10.38 -8.68
N SER A 22 8.57 -9.17 -8.73
CA SER A 22 9.76 -8.93 -9.55
C SER A 22 11.00 -8.72 -8.68
N VAL A 23 11.84 -9.76 -8.64
CA VAL A 23 13.10 -9.74 -7.88
C VAL A 23 14.06 -8.65 -8.37
N HIS A 24 14.11 -8.40 -9.69
CA HIS A 24 15.07 -7.48 -10.30
C HIS A 24 14.48 -6.11 -10.66
N ARG A 25 15.22 -5.05 -10.30
CA ARG A 25 14.76 -3.66 -10.36
C ARG A 25 14.65 -3.08 -11.78
N ASN A 26 15.46 -3.58 -12.70
CA ASN A 26 15.42 -3.26 -14.13
C ASN A 26 14.13 -3.77 -14.79
N LEU A 27 13.72 -5.00 -14.51
CA LEU A 27 12.47 -5.59 -15.01
C LEU A 27 11.26 -4.87 -14.42
N TRP A 28 11.27 -4.61 -13.11
CA TRP A 28 10.20 -3.88 -12.42
C TRP A 28 9.96 -2.49 -13.02
N ARG A 29 11.00 -1.78 -13.47
CA ARG A 29 10.86 -0.42 -14.02
C ARG A 29 9.94 -0.39 -15.24
N GLY A 30 10.06 -1.37 -16.15
CA GLY A 30 9.17 -1.48 -17.30
C GLY A 30 7.71 -1.68 -16.89
N GLN A 31 7.47 -2.59 -15.95
CA GLN A 31 6.14 -2.85 -15.39
C GLN A 31 5.56 -1.62 -14.69
N ALA A 32 6.36 -0.90 -13.90
CA ALA A 32 5.93 0.30 -13.19
C ALA A 32 5.51 1.43 -14.14
N LEU A 33 6.25 1.64 -15.24
CA LEU A 33 5.87 2.60 -16.27
C LEU A 33 4.58 2.19 -16.98
N TYR A 34 4.42 0.90 -17.28
CA TYR A 34 3.19 0.37 -17.86
C TYR A 34 1.98 0.61 -16.93
N ILE A 35 2.10 0.26 -15.64
CA ILE A 35 1.04 0.53 -14.64
C ILE A 35 0.71 2.03 -14.60
N ARG A 36 1.71 2.91 -14.58
CA ARG A 36 1.48 4.36 -14.62
C ARG A 36 0.69 4.78 -15.86
N SER A 37 1.04 4.24 -17.03
CA SER A 37 0.31 4.55 -18.28
C SER A 37 -1.17 4.17 -18.19
N LEU A 38 -1.52 3.06 -17.54
CA LEU A 38 -2.91 2.63 -17.35
C LEU A 38 -3.69 3.59 -16.45
N PHE A 39 -3.06 4.11 -15.39
CA PHE A 39 -3.70 5.09 -14.52
C PHE A 39 -3.84 6.46 -15.19
N GLU A 40 -2.83 6.93 -15.93
CA GLU A 40 -2.91 8.21 -16.65
C GLU A 40 -3.98 8.19 -17.75
N LYS A 41 -4.16 7.06 -18.46
CA LYS A 41 -5.25 6.89 -19.46
C LYS A 41 -6.65 7.15 -18.89
N ASN A 42 -6.86 6.86 -17.60
CA ASN A 42 -8.16 6.97 -16.94
C ASN A 42 -8.29 8.21 -16.04
N ARG A 43 -7.30 9.12 -16.06
CA ARG A 43 -7.20 10.25 -15.13
C ARG A 43 -8.28 11.31 -15.33
N SER A 44 -8.72 11.53 -16.56
CA SER A 44 -9.68 12.58 -16.93
C SER A 44 -11.15 12.13 -16.86
N ILE A 45 -11.43 10.91 -16.41
CA ILE A 45 -12.79 10.40 -16.29
C ILE A 45 -13.51 11.16 -15.17
N SER A 46 -14.59 11.86 -15.51
CA SER A 46 -15.38 12.65 -14.56
C SER A 46 -16.60 11.88 -14.01
N ASP A 47 -17.15 10.92 -14.77
CA ASP A 47 -18.32 10.15 -14.35
C ASP A 47 -18.04 9.31 -13.08
N PRO A 48 -18.71 9.59 -11.95
CA PRO A 48 -18.50 8.86 -10.70
C PRO A 48 -18.85 7.37 -10.79
N ARG A 49 -19.80 6.98 -11.65
CA ARG A 49 -20.19 5.56 -11.80
C ARG A 49 -19.06 4.78 -12.48
N LEU A 50 -18.53 5.31 -13.58
CA LEU A 50 -17.39 4.74 -14.27
C LEU A 50 -16.14 4.68 -13.37
N GLN A 51 -15.85 5.74 -12.62
CA GLN A 51 -14.74 5.74 -11.65
C GLN A 51 -14.87 4.57 -10.65
N ARG A 52 -16.05 4.37 -10.05
CA ARG A 52 -16.27 3.27 -9.10
C ARG A 52 -16.11 1.90 -9.76
N ALA A 53 -16.59 1.74 -10.99
CA ALA A 53 -16.45 0.49 -11.74
C ALA A 53 -14.97 0.16 -11.97
N LEU A 54 -14.18 1.13 -12.44
CA LEU A 54 -12.75 0.96 -12.67
C LEU A 54 -11.99 0.64 -11.37
N LEU A 55 -12.27 1.37 -10.27
CA LEU A 55 -11.63 1.09 -8.99
C LEU A 55 -11.93 -0.35 -8.52
N LYS A 56 -13.19 -0.80 -8.64
CA LYS A 56 -13.59 -2.17 -8.29
C LYS A 56 -12.92 -3.23 -9.17
N GLU A 57 -12.78 -2.96 -10.46
CA GLU A 57 -12.08 -3.84 -11.39
C GLU A 57 -10.59 -3.95 -11.02
N THR A 58 -9.93 -2.83 -10.72
CA THR A 58 -8.53 -2.84 -10.28
C THR A 58 -8.33 -3.57 -8.96
N GLU A 59 -9.28 -3.47 -8.01
CA GLU A 59 -9.24 -4.25 -6.77
C GLU A 59 -9.33 -5.74 -7.04
N LYS A 60 -10.24 -6.16 -7.92
CA LYS A 60 -10.38 -7.57 -8.32
C LYS A 60 -9.09 -8.09 -8.96
N LEU A 61 -8.43 -7.28 -9.77
CA LEU A 61 -7.16 -7.64 -10.39
C LEU A 61 -6.05 -7.80 -9.35
N LEU A 62 -5.91 -6.85 -8.42
CA LEU A 62 -4.90 -6.94 -7.36
C LEU A 62 -5.11 -8.15 -6.46
N GLU A 63 -6.37 -8.48 -6.12
CA GLU A 63 -6.65 -9.65 -5.30
C GLU A 63 -6.32 -10.95 -6.05
N LYS A 64 -6.64 -11.03 -7.33
CA LYS A 64 -6.33 -12.20 -8.17
C LYS A 64 -4.82 -12.48 -8.25
N TRP A 65 -4.01 -11.42 -8.34
CA TRP A 65 -2.56 -11.51 -8.54
C TRP A 65 -1.78 -11.27 -7.24
N LYS A 66 -2.43 -11.36 -6.09
CA LYS A 66 -1.81 -11.12 -4.79
C LYS A 66 -0.66 -12.11 -4.57
N HIS A 67 0.51 -11.59 -4.21
CA HIS A 67 1.64 -12.43 -3.88
C HIS A 67 1.36 -13.16 -2.54
N PRO A 68 1.63 -14.48 -2.43
CA PRO A 68 1.35 -15.25 -1.22
C PRO A 68 2.17 -14.79 -0.01
N ASP A 69 3.43 -14.38 -0.25
CA ASP A 69 4.36 -13.89 0.79
C ASP A 69 4.97 -12.53 0.39
N PRO A 70 4.24 -11.41 0.51
CA PRO A 70 4.68 -10.11 0.02
C PRO A 70 5.83 -9.55 0.84
N TYR A 71 6.69 -8.72 0.23
CA TYR A 71 7.79 -8.09 0.97
C TYR A 71 7.25 -7.17 2.08
N CYS A 72 7.76 -7.41 3.29
CA CYS A 72 7.48 -6.61 4.47
C CYS A 72 8.76 -5.96 4.97
N HIS A 73 8.72 -4.66 5.27
CA HIS A 73 9.89 -3.98 5.82
C HIS A 73 10.19 -4.55 7.22
N PRO A 74 11.45 -4.74 7.63
CA PRO A 74 11.76 -5.47 8.85
C PRO A 74 11.07 -4.92 10.10
N THR A 75 10.93 -3.60 10.23
CA THR A 75 10.33 -2.93 11.39
C THR A 75 8.83 -2.68 11.26
N ALA A 76 8.21 -3.08 10.14
CA ALA A 76 6.77 -2.97 9.92
C ALA A 76 5.99 -3.85 10.88
N PRO A 77 4.69 -3.58 11.09
CA PRO A 77 3.76 -4.63 11.45
C PRO A 77 3.88 -5.83 10.50
N GLY A 78 4.15 -7.02 11.06
CA GLY A 78 4.37 -8.26 10.29
C GLY A 78 5.78 -8.42 9.70
N GLY A 79 6.72 -7.52 9.99
CA GLY A 79 8.13 -7.63 9.60
C GLY A 79 8.94 -8.46 10.60
N SER A 80 10.10 -8.96 10.17
CA SER A 80 10.96 -9.84 10.98
C SER A 80 11.61 -9.19 12.21
N LYS A 81 11.57 -7.87 12.33
CA LYS A 81 12.09 -7.07 13.46
C LYS A 81 10.98 -6.24 14.13
N TYR A 82 9.72 -6.52 13.83
CA TYR A 82 8.59 -5.86 14.49
C TYR A 82 8.65 -6.11 15.99
N GLU A 83 8.46 -5.06 16.79
CA GLU A 83 8.41 -5.12 18.26
C GLU A 83 9.61 -5.81 18.95
N ARG A 84 10.73 -5.99 18.23
CA ARG A 84 11.90 -6.72 18.76
C ARG A 84 12.55 -6.02 19.95
N ASN A 85 12.55 -4.68 19.98
CA ASN A 85 13.16 -3.85 21.00
C ASN A 85 12.17 -2.76 21.46
N LEU A 86 11.00 -3.15 21.97
CA LEU A 86 10.06 -2.19 22.55
C LEU A 86 10.66 -1.54 23.82
N PRO A 87 10.46 -0.23 24.03
CA PRO A 87 10.80 0.38 25.31
C PRO A 87 9.97 -0.26 26.42
N VAL A 88 10.56 -0.43 27.60
CA VAL A 88 9.83 -0.94 28.75
C VAL A 88 8.68 0.00 29.09
N PRO A 89 7.52 -0.54 29.50
CA PRO A 89 6.42 0.29 29.95
C PRO A 89 6.85 1.12 31.17
N HIS A 90 6.42 2.38 31.21
CA HIS A 90 6.63 3.23 32.37
C HIS A 90 5.72 2.74 33.52
N LEU A 91 6.32 2.16 34.55
CA LEU A 91 5.60 1.64 35.71
C LEU A 91 5.54 2.65 36.86
N ASP A 92 6.24 3.79 36.77
CA ASP A 92 6.25 4.75 37.86
C ASP A 92 4.86 5.37 38.03
N PRO A 93 4.39 5.54 39.28
CA PRO A 93 3.11 6.17 39.54
C PRO A 93 3.10 7.61 38.99
N PRO A 94 1.93 8.15 38.62
CA PRO A 94 1.83 9.54 38.24
C PRO A 94 2.36 10.43 39.39
N PRO A 95 3.01 11.56 39.07
CA PRO A 95 3.52 12.47 40.10
C PRO A 95 2.38 12.94 41.02
N PRO A 96 2.65 13.19 42.32
CA PRO A 96 1.63 13.64 43.25
C PRO A 96 1.03 14.96 42.77
N LEU A 97 -0.31 15.08 42.88
CA LEU A 97 -1.01 16.31 42.55
C LEU A 97 -0.52 17.42 43.49
N LYS A 98 0.02 18.51 42.90
CA LYS A 98 0.33 19.72 43.65
C LYS A 98 -0.99 20.46 43.90
N PHE A 99 -1.45 20.43 45.14
CA PHE A 99 -2.50 21.33 45.65
C PHE A 99 -1.84 22.57 46.25
#